data_AF-A0AA95SAX6-F1
#
_entry.id   AF-A0AA95SAX6-F1
#
_cell.length_a   1.000
_cell.length_b   1.000
_cell.length_c   1.000
_cell.angle_alpha   90.00
_cell.angle_beta   90.00
_cell.angle_gamma   90.00
#
_symmetry.space_group_name_H-M   'P 1'
#
loop_
_entity.id
_entity.type
_entity.pdbx_description
1 polymer ?
#
loop_
_entity_poly.entity_id
_entity_poly.type
_entity_poly.pdbx_seq_one_letter_code
_entity_poly.pdbx_strand_id
1 'polypeptide(L)'
;MKNPLLINKEIKMNQRVQVYRNLQKRMFSVLDKKSRRVISYQESLILSDVEFKIHKSGQEKVRRERQKNVHAYVVGNYIGNKIDIIQHNKLIYYNPYVTDSFIIVDNNEPIYRADICYLINGMCYVDNSI
;
A
#
# COMPACT_ATOMS: atom_id res chain seq x y z
N MET A 1 -5.11 -0.49 -25.84
CA MET A 1 -3.81 -1.10 -26.14
C MET A 1 -3.23 -1.70 -24.86
N LYS A 2 -3.18 -3.04 -24.76
CA LYS A 2 -2.58 -3.74 -23.59
C LYS A 2 -1.06 -3.67 -23.74
N ASN A 3 -0.37 -3.06 -22.78
CA ASN A 3 1.08 -2.92 -22.79
C ASN A 3 1.73 -4.32 -22.57
N PRO A 4 2.50 -4.86 -23.53
CA PRO A 4 2.95 -6.26 -23.55
C PRO A 4 4.13 -6.60 -22.62
N LEU A 5 4.47 -5.74 -21.65
CA LEU A 5 5.50 -6.00 -20.64
C LEU A 5 4.93 -5.87 -19.23
N LEU A 6 3.84 -6.59 -18.95
CA LEU A 6 3.43 -6.81 -17.56
C LEU A 6 4.55 -7.64 -16.90
N ILE A 7 5.49 -6.96 -16.26
CA ILE A 7 6.39 -7.56 -15.27
C ILE A 7 5.47 -8.09 -14.17
N ASN A 8 5.01 -9.32 -14.32
CA ASN A 8 4.39 -10.12 -13.27
C ASN A 8 5.44 -11.13 -12.84
N LYS A 9 6.55 -10.61 -12.31
CA LYS A 9 7.49 -11.47 -11.62
C LYS A 9 6.77 -12.01 -10.39
N GLU A 10 6.90 -13.31 -10.17
CA GLU A 10 6.41 -13.94 -8.97
C GLU A 10 7.03 -13.25 -7.74
N ILE A 11 6.17 -12.78 -6.83
CA ILE A 11 6.58 -12.23 -5.54
C ILE A 11 6.79 -13.43 -4.62
N LYS A 12 7.99 -13.54 -4.05
CA LYS A 12 8.30 -14.67 -3.17
C LYS A 12 7.69 -14.47 -1.80
N MET A 13 7.29 -15.57 -1.15
CA MET A 13 6.90 -15.57 0.26
C MET A 13 7.98 -14.88 1.12
N ASN A 14 7.56 -14.04 2.06
CA ASN A 14 8.41 -13.22 2.92
C ASN A 14 9.30 -12.19 2.20
N GLN A 15 9.11 -11.95 0.90
CA GLN A 15 9.83 -10.89 0.22
C GLN A 15 9.37 -9.52 0.75
N ARG A 16 10.32 -8.71 1.23
CA ARG A 16 10.05 -7.33 1.64
C ARG A 16 9.73 -6.48 0.41
N VAL A 17 8.54 -5.90 0.39
CA VAL A 17 8.02 -5.11 -0.73
C VAL A 17 7.57 -3.71 -0.29
N GLN A 18 7.38 -2.83 -1.26
CA GLN A 18 6.73 -1.54 -1.08
C GLN A 18 5.59 -1.42 -2.07
N VAL A 19 4.42 -1.05 -1.56
CA VAL A 19 3.19 -1.12 -2.32
C VAL A 19 2.54 0.25 -2.32
N TYR A 20 2.07 0.68 -3.49
CA TYR A 20 1.27 1.89 -3.61
C TYR A 20 0.12 1.68 -4.59
N ARG A 21 -0.92 2.51 -4.49
CA ARG A 21 -2.04 2.48 -5.44
C ARG A 21 -1.65 3.11 -6.76
N ASN A 22 -1.68 2.34 -7.84
CA ASN A 22 -1.59 2.86 -9.19
C ASN A 22 -2.98 3.31 -9.66
N LEU A 23 -3.23 4.62 -9.69
CA LEU A 23 -4.53 5.18 -10.04
C LEU A 23 -4.92 4.94 -11.51
N GLN A 24 -3.95 4.87 -12.43
CA GLN A 24 -4.19 4.63 -13.85
C GLN A 24 -4.60 3.18 -14.11
N LYS A 25 -3.90 2.23 -13.48
CA LYS A 25 -4.19 0.79 -13.62
C LYS A 25 -5.31 0.31 -12.70
N ARG A 26 -5.71 1.13 -11.73
CA ARG A 26 -6.64 0.77 -10.64
C ARG A 26 -6.19 -0.42 -9.77
N MET A 27 -4.94 -0.85 -9.89
CA MET A 27 -4.30 -1.94 -9.12
C MET A 27 -3.24 -1.39 -8.15
N PHE A 28 -2.67 -2.25 -7.32
CA PHE A 28 -1.45 -1.96 -6.57
C PHE A 28 -0.22 -2.19 -7.43
N SER A 29 0.70 -1.23 -7.44
CA SER A 29 2.08 -1.45 -7.90
C SER A 29 2.89 -2.02 -6.75
N VAL A 30 3.51 -3.18 -6.96
CA VAL A 30 4.38 -3.84 -5.98
C VAL A 30 5.83 -3.67 -6.39
N LEU A 31 6.63 -3.06 -5.51
CA LEU A 31 8.03 -2.79 -5.71
C LEU A 31 8.86 -3.69 -4.81
N ASP A 32 9.95 -4.23 -5.33
CA ASP A 32 10.95 -4.88 -4.49
C ASP A 32 11.63 -3.82 -3.59
N LYS A 33 11.66 -4.06 -2.27
CA LYS A 33 12.16 -3.06 -1.32
C LYS A 33 13.62 -2.68 -1.55
N LYS A 34 14.43 -3.65 -1.97
CA LYS A 34 15.88 -3.52 -2.16
C LYS A 34 16.20 -2.75 -3.44
N SER A 35 15.67 -3.20 -4.57
CA SER A 35 15.95 -2.62 -5.89
C SER A 35 15.08 -1.41 -6.22
N ARG A 36 13.99 -1.18 -5.47
CA ARG A 36 12.99 -0.10 -5.71
C ARG A 36 12.32 -0.17 -7.09
N ARG A 37 12.44 -1.30 -7.80
CA ARG A 37 11.80 -1.52 -9.10
C ARG A 37 10.43 -2.13 -8.94
N VAL A 38 9.49 -1.76 -9.80
CA VAL A 38 8.18 -2.42 -9.91
C VAL A 38 8.41 -3.84 -10.40
N ILE A 39 7.93 -4.82 -9.64
CA ILE A 39 8.08 -6.26 -9.95
C ILE A 39 6.75 -6.94 -10.25
N SER A 40 5.62 -6.34 -9.87
CA SER A 40 4.29 -6.92 -10.06
C SER A 40 3.18 -5.88 -9.96
N TYR A 41 2.02 -6.19 -10.53
CA TYR A 41 0.77 -5.48 -10.28
C TYR A 41 -0.24 -6.44 -9.68
N GLN A 42 -0.87 -6.05 -8.58
CA GLN A 42 -1.77 -6.92 -7.81
C GLN A 42 -3.10 -6.21 -7.56
N GLU A 43 -4.22 -6.92 -7.72
CA GLU A 43 -5.53 -6.45 -7.24
C GLU A 43 -5.66 -6.63 -5.73
N SER A 44 -5.05 -7.70 -5.24
CA SER A 44 -4.98 -8.04 -3.84
C SER A 44 -3.62 -8.61 -3.43
N LEU A 45 -3.21 -8.31 -2.20
CA LEU A 45 -2.06 -8.92 -1.53
C LEU A 45 -2.13 -8.67 -0.03
N ILE A 46 -1.46 -9.54 0.72
CA ILE A 46 -1.37 -9.47 2.17
C ILE A 46 0.09 -9.26 2.55
N LEU A 47 0.31 -8.35 3.49
CA LEU A 47 1.61 -8.04 4.04
C LEU A 47 1.64 -8.30 5.54
N SER A 48 2.77 -8.77 6.05
CA SER A 48 3.09 -8.78 7.49
C SER A 48 4.21 -7.80 7.85
N ASP A 49 4.36 -7.49 9.15
CA ASP A 49 5.37 -6.56 9.68
C ASP A 49 5.33 -5.22 8.92
N VAL A 50 4.18 -4.56 8.99
CA VAL A 50 3.81 -3.49 8.07
C VAL A 50 4.30 -2.14 8.60
N GLU A 51 4.83 -1.31 7.70
CA GLU A 51 5.17 0.08 7.94
C GLU A 51 4.45 0.99 6.93
N PHE A 52 3.76 2.01 7.43
CA PHE A 52 3.13 3.05 6.61
C PHE A 52 4.11 4.20 6.38
N LYS A 53 4.55 4.39 5.13
CA LYS A 53 5.59 5.39 4.79
C LYS A 53 5.05 6.49 3.89
N ILE A 54 5.30 7.73 4.28
CA ILE A 54 5.04 8.92 3.49
C ILE A 54 6.37 9.66 3.28
N HIS A 55 6.70 9.93 2.02
CA HIS A 55 7.81 10.80 1.68
C HIS A 55 7.32 12.25 1.76
N LYS A 56 7.71 12.98 2.82
CA LYS A 56 7.26 14.36 3.07
C LYS A 56 7.50 15.31 1.91
N SER A 57 8.69 15.26 1.29
CA SER A 57 9.00 16.06 0.11
C SER A 57 8.05 15.79 -1.08
N GLY A 58 7.61 14.54 -1.24
CA GLY A 58 6.61 14.16 -2.23
C GLY A 58 5.23 14.71 -1.90
N GLN A 59 4.81 14.63 -0.63
CA GLN A 59 3.54 15.18 -0.15
C GLN A 59 3.48 16.71 -0.28
N GLU A 60 4.53 17.42 0.14
CA GLU A 60 4.67 18.87 -0.03
C GLU A 60 4.54 19.28 -1.50
N LYS A 61 5.20 18.52 -2.38
CA LYS A 61 5.08 18.71 -3.83
C LYS A 61 3.63 18.55 -4.32
N VAL A 62 2.91 17.50 -3.88
CA VAL A 62 1.48 17.32 -4.22
C VAL A 62 0.62 18.48 -3.73
N ARG A 63 0.88 18.98 -2.51
CA ARG A 63 0.13 20.10 -1.94
C ARG A 63 0.36 21.40 -2.70
N ARG A 64 1.63 21.68 -3.04
CA ARG A 64 2.03 22.89 -3.79
C ARG A 64 1.52 22.88 -5.22
N GLU A 65 1.77 21.78 -5.95
CA GLU A 65 1.48 21.69 -7.39
C GLU A 65 0.05 21.23 -7.67
N ARG A 66 -0.69 20.82 -6.62
CA ARG A 66 -2.03 20.23 -6.71
C ARG A 66 -2.10 19.00 -7.61
N GLN A 67 -0.97 18.41 -8.00
CA GLN A 67 -0.87 17.23 -8.85
C GLN A 67 -0.45 16.01 -8.04
N LYS A 68 -1.22 14.93 -8.11
CA LYS A 68 -0.92 13.68 -7.38
C LYS A 68 0.34 13.01 -7.95
N ASN A 69 1.30 12.74 -7.08
CA ASN A 69 2.47 11.92 -7.36
C ASN A 69 2.51 10.71 -6.39
N VAL A 70 3.37 9.74 -6.67
CA VAL A 70 3.58 8.60 -5.76
C VAL A 70 4.54 9.02 -4.65
N HIS A 71 4.06 9.02 -3.41
CA HIS A 71 4.86 9.34 -2.22
C HIS A 71 4.44 8.56 -0.96
N ALA A 72 3.30 7.86 -1.01
CA ALA A 72 2.76 7.08 0.09
C ALA A 72 2.86 5.58 -0.25
N TYR A 73 3.38 4.79 0.68
CA TYR A 73 3.67 3.38 0.51
C TYR A 73 3.27 2.58 1.74
N VAL A 74 2.74 1.38 1.52
CA VAL A 74 2.64 0.32 2.51
C VAL A 74 3.82 -0.61 2.30
N VAL A 75 4.66 -0.76 3.32
CA VAL A 75 5.88 -1.58 3.27
C VAL A 75 5.66 -2.80 4.16
N GLY A 76 6.02 -3.99 3.70
CA GLY A 76 5.76 -5.20 4.45
C GLY A 76 6.41 -6.43 3.81
N ASN A 77 6.34 -7.57 4.50
CA ASN A 77 6.72 -8.87 3.97
C ASN A 77 5.51 -9.47 3.25
N TYR A 78 5.66 -9.86 1.99
CA TYR A 78 4.58 -10.49 1.24
C TYR A 78 4.23 -11.87 1.83
N ILE A 79 2.96 -12.07 2.20
CA ILE A 79 2.48 -13.36 2.76
C ILE A 79 1.39 -14.04 1.94
N GLY A 80 1.09 -13.55 0.73
CA GLY A 80 0.15 -14.18 -0.20
C GLY A 80 -0.94 -13.25 -0.70
N ASN A 81 -1.83 -13.80 -1.52
CA ASN A 81 -2.98 -13.10 -2.11
C ASN A 81 -4.34 -13.64 -1.65
N LYS A 82 -4.35 -14.81 -1.00
CA LYS A 82 -5.58 -15.46 -0.55
C LYS A 82 -6.08 -14.75 0.70
N ILE A 83 -7.14 -14.00 0.54
CA ILE A 83 -7.80 -13.28 1.64
C ILE A 83 -8.91 -14.18 2.16
N ASP A 84 -8.70 -14.73 3.35
CA ASP A 84 -9.79 -15.34 4.12
C ASP A 84 -10.68 -14.23 4.70
N ILE A 85 -11.90 -14.59 5.10
CA ILE A 85 -12.98 -13.66 5.45
C ILE A 85 -12.48 -12.57 6.42
N ILE A 86 -12.62 -11.31 5.97
CA ILE A 86 -12.17 -10.08 6.65
C ILE A 86 -13.16 -9.73 7.78
N GLN A 87 -13.16 -10.48 8.89
CA GLN A 87 -13.90 -10.08 10.08
C GLN A 87 -13.02 -9.17 10.96
N HIS A 88 -13.57 -8.05 11.44
CA HIS A 88 -12.96 -7.12 12.42
C HIS A 88 -11.76 -6.26 11.98
N ASN A 89 -11.43 -6.16 10.68
CA ASN A 89 -10.33 -5.30 10.25
C ASN A 89 -10.72 -3.82 10.21
N LYS A 90 -9.76 -2.94 10.55
CA LYS A 90 -9.92 -1.49 10.50
C LYS A 90 -9.51 -0.95 9.14
N LEU A 91 -10.32 -0.06 8.57
CA LEU A 91 -10.01 0.60 7.30
C LEU A 91 -8.97 1.70 7.52
N ILE A 92 -7.93 1.69 6.68
CA ILE A 92 -6.88 2.70 6.68
C ILE A 92 -7.09 3.67 5.52
N TYR A 93 -7.00 4.96 5.84
CA TYR A 93 -7.18 6.06 4.90
C TYR A 93 -5.92 6.92 4.79
N TYR A 94 -5.72 7.45 3.59
CA TYR A 94 -4.74 8.50 3.34
C TYR A 94 -5.19 9.40 2.20
N ASN A 95 -5.08 10.72 2.43
CA ASN A 95 -5.26 11.71 1.38
C ASN A 95 -4.23 12.84 1.56
N PRO A 96 -3.32 13.06 0.58
CA PRO A 96 -2.23 14.00 0.73
C PRO A 96 -2.67 15.45 0.92
N TYR A 97 -3.91 15.80 0.59
CA TYR A 97 -4.41 17.17 0.73
C TYR A 97 -4.91 17.49 2.14
N VAL A 98 -5.24 16.48 2.96
CA VAL A 98 -5.92 16.67 4.25
C VAL A 98 -5.33 15.86 5.40
N THR A 99 -4.44 14.90 5.12
CA THR A 99 -3.77 14.08 6.15
C THR A 99 -2.26 14.19 6.02
N ASP A 100 -1.56 14.18 7.16
CA ASP A 100 -0.10 14.13 7.24
C ASP A 100 0.43 12.70 7.37
N SER A 101 -0.39 11.77 7.88
CA SER A 101 -0.12 10.35 8.05
C SER A 101 -1.22 9.48 7.44
N PHE A 102 -1.00 8.17 7.34
CA PHE A 102 -2.11 7.23 7.26
C PHE A 102 -2.90 7.27 8.58
N ILE A 103 -4.21 7.15 8.50
CA ILE A 103 -5.11 7.18 9.66
C ILE A 103 -6.06 5.98 9.66
N ILE A 104 -6.48 5.58 10.84
CA ILE A 104 -7.58 4.62 11.04
C ILE A 104 -8.90 5.37 10.84
N VAL A 105 -9.78 4.91 9.96
CA VAL A 105 -11.03 5.61 9.64
C VAL A 105 -11.96 5.73 10.86
N ASP A 106 -11.98 4.72 11.73
CA ASP A 106 -12.91 4.64 12.85
C ASP A 106 -12.69 5.75 13.89
N ASN A 107 -11.46 6.19 14.09
CA ASN A 107 -11.10 7.15 15.15
C ASN A 107 -10.17 8.28 14.69
N ASN A 108 -9.77 8.32 13.42
CA ASN A 108 -8.83 9.28 12.83
C ASN A 108 -7.42 9.28 13.44
N GLU A 109 -7.08 8.28 14.25
CA GLU A 109 -5.75 8.19 14.85
C GLU A 109 -4.70 7.81 13.80
N PRO A 110 -3.49 8.39 13.86
CA PRO A 110 -2.41 8.05 12.96
C PRO A 110 -1.96 6.59 13.17
N ILE A 111 -1.69 5.90 12.07
CA ILE A 111 -1.11 4.55 12.09
C ILE A 111 0.21 4.52 11.34
N TYR A 112 1.23 3.98 12.00
CA TYR A 112 2.59 3.89 11.46
C TYR A 112 3.03 2.44 11.22
N ARG A 113 2.44 1.49 11.96
CA ARG A 113 2.73 0.07 11.88
C ARG A 113 1.48 -0.77 12.08
N ALA A 114 1.51 -2.00 11.56
CA ALA A 114 0.50 -3.04 11.81
C ALA A 114 1.14 -4.42 11.65
N ASP A 115 0.60 -5.43 12.30
CA ASP A 115 1.13 -6.80 12.16
C ASP A 115 0.74 -7.40 10.81
N ILE A 116 -0.51 -7.21 10.39
CA ILE A 116 -1.05 -7.66 9.11
C ILE A 116 -1.77 -6.51 8.40
N CYS A 117 -1.53 -6.39 7.10
CA CYS A 117 -2.25 -5.49 6.21
C CYS A 117 -2.80 -6.24 5.00
N TYR A 118 -4.09 -6.06 4.77
CA TYR A 118 -4.82 -6.57 3.60
C TYR A 118 -5.02 -5.43 2.62
N LEU A 119 -4.39 -5.53 1.45
CA LEU A 119 -4.54 -4.60 0.35
C LEU A 119 -5.47 -5.24 -0.67
N ILE A 120 -6.65 -4.66 -0.90
CA ILE A 120 -7.72 -5.29 -1.69
C ILE A 120 -8.48 -4.24 -2.48
N ASN A 121 -8.51 -4.37 -3.80
CA ASN A 121 -9.28 -3.49 -4.69
C ASN A 121 -9.01 -2.00 -4.46
N GLY A 122 -7.79 -1.68 -4.04
CA GLY A 122 -7.38 -0.32 -3.74
C GLY A 122 -7.68 0.19 -2.33
N MET A 123 -8.25 -0.64 -1.48
CA MET A 123 -8.45 -0.41 -0.05
C MET A 123 -7.32 -1.05 0.75
N CYS A 124 -7.14 -0.57 1.97
CA CYS A 124 -6.12 -1.01 2.90
C CYS A 124 -6.79 -1.29 4.25
N TYR A 125 -6.73 -2.52 4.73
CA TYR A 125 -7.28 -2.92 6.01
C TYR A 125 -6.18 -3.48 6.90
N VAL A 126 -6.25 -3.25 8.20
CA VAL A 126 -5.32 -3.84 9.18
C VAL A 126 -6.09 -4.66 10.19
N ASP A 127 -5.51 -5.80 10.57
CA ASP A 127 -5.95 -6.54 11.75
C ASP A 127 -5.31 -5.90 12.98
N ASN A 128 -6.12 -5.66 13.99
CA ASN A 128 -5.73 -5.03 15.26
C ASN A 128 -5.89 -6.02 16.42
N SER A 129 -5.79 -7.32 16.16
CA SER A 129 -5.71 -8.38 17.16
C SER A 129 -4.41 -8.26 17.97
N ILE A 130 -4.39 -7.34 18.93
CA ILE A 130 -3.50 -7.36 20.10
C ILE A 130 -4.39 -7.57 21.33
#